data_AF-B3QMD3-F1
#
_entry.id   AF-B3QMD3-F1
#
_cell.length_a   1.000
_cell.length_b   1.000
_cell.length_c   1.000
_cell.angle_alpha   90.00
_cell.angle_beta   90.00
_cell.angle_gamma   90.00
#
_symmetry.space_group_name_H-M   'P 1'
#
loop_
_entity.id
_entity.type
_entity.pdbx_description
1 polymer ?
#
loop_
_entity_poly.entity_id
_entity_poly.type
_entity_poly.pdbx_seq_one_letter_code
_entity_poly.pdbx_strand_id
1 'polypeptide(L)'
;MKKRKQHYVWRHYLKPWATDDKVFCLRENNVFQSNLMGIANERDFYRLKELSQADIDFIEKIAIDPSPAFLQKLHKDLIKQFNFIFELRNFVQDQGITNPDISERIEEAVNNLEEDFHDRIEDSVIGYLKSILSGDTKFLETDEGFMNFIYFLCVQYMRTKKIKKSVLANVNPPKHINLEKIWNILSHIYATNMGWSLYADRSSLQFVLLENQSSTQFVTGDQPVINTYGTGDPKKPPQRLEFYYPISPFIALLLVDQKNNVEEKRRTIGHAQVMAYNEYIVRNSHEQLYAATRESLEMYVHL
;
A
#
# COMPACT_ATOMS: atom_id res chain seq x y z
N MET A 1 -14.16 6.53 -18.48
CA MET A 1 -14.58 7.57 -17.51
C MET A 1 -13.48 7.83 -16.49
N LYS A 2 -13.18 9.11 -16.19
CA LYS A 2 -12.20 9.48 -15.16
C LYS A 2 -12.62 9.02 -13.76
N LYS A 3 -11.74 8.31 -13.06
CA LYS A 3 -11.88 7.93 -11.65
C LYS A 3 -11.39 9.08 -10.76
N ARG A 4 -12.33 9.89 -10.26
CA ARG A 4 -11.97 11.11 -9.50
C ARG A 4 -11.69 10.85 -8.03
N LYS A 5 -12.40 9.91 -7.40
CA LYS A 5 -12.19 9.52 -6.00
C LYS A 5 -11.28 8.29 -5.96
N GLN A 6 -9.98 8.53 -5.91
CA GLN A 6 -8.98 7.47 -5.99
C GLN A 6 -8.67 6.99 -4.58
N HIS A 7 -8.84 5.71 -4.35
CA HIS A 7 -8.69 5.13 -3.00
C HIS A 7 -7.23 4.78 -2.74
N TYR A 8 -6.66 5.34 -1.67
CA TYR A 8 -5.33 4.97 -1.20
C TYR A 8 -5.34 3.83 -0.18
N VAL A 9 -6.54 3.37 0.22
CA VAL A 9 -6.76 2.06 0.85
C VAL A 9 -7.77 1.30 0.02
N TRP A 10 -7.47 0.05 -0.31
CA TRP A 10 -8.37 -0.77 -1.10
C TRP A 10 -9.74 -0.97 -0.44
N ARG A 11 -10.83 -0.72 -1.17
CA ARG A 11 -12.19 -0.90 -0.62
C ARG A 11 -12.50 -2.37 -0.29
N HIS A 12 -12.03 -3.32 -1.11
CA HIS A 12 -12.26 -4.73 -0.84
C HIS A 12 -11.59 -5.16 0.46
N TYR A 13 -10.41 -4.59 0.75
CA TYR A 13 -9.70 -4.84 1.99
C TYR A 13 -10.52 -4.44 3.22
N LEU A 14 -11.27 -3.34 3.17
CA LEU A 14 -12.08 -2.90 4.32
C LEU A 14 -13.40 -3.67 4.49
N LYS A 15 -13.81 -4.48 3.50
CA LYS A 15 -15.09 -5.21 3.56
C LYS A 15 -15.26 -6.11 4.79
N PRO A 16 -14.24 -6.84 5.28
CA PRO A 16 -14.38 -7.67 6.47
C PRO A 16 -14.71 -6.89 7.75
N TRP A 17 -14.50 -5.57 7.78
CA TRP A 17 -14.94 -4.70 8.88
C TRP A 17 -16.31 -4.04 8.62
N ALA A 18 -16.89 -4.19 7.42
CA ALA A 18 -18.10 -3.49 7.05
C ALA A 18 -19.35 -4.36 7.26
N THR A 19 -20.44 -3.73 7.70
CA THR A 19 -21.80 -4.27 7.66
C THR A 19 -22.63 -3.41 6.72
N ASP A 20 -23.30 -4.00 5.73
CA ASP A 20 -24.04 -3.28 4.68
C ASP A 20 -23.22 -2.19 3.97
N ASP A 21 -21.97 -2.51 3.61
CA ASP A 21 -20.98 -1.61 3.00
C ASP A 21 -20.64 -0.37 3.85
N LYS A 22 -20.98 -0.39 5.15
CA LYS A 22 -20.65 0.66 6.11
C LYS A 22 -19.65 0.18 7.15
N VAL A 23 -18.66 1.02 7.45
CA VAL A 23 -17.62 0.77 8.46
C VAL A 23 -17.58 1.95 9.43
N PHE A 24 -17.15 1.69 10.67
CA PHE A 24 -16.84 2.78 11.60
C PHE A 24 -15.47 3.37 11.26
N CYS A 25 -15.40 4.68 11.23
CA CYS A 25 -14.21 5.46 10.92
C CYS A 25 -13.96 6.44 12.05
N LEU A 26 -12.73 6.48 12.55
CA LEU A 26 -12.23 7.51 13.44
C LEU A 26 -11.34 8.44 12.61
N ARG A 27 -11.71 9.71 12.54
CA ARG A 27 -10.94 10.78 11.90
C ARG A 27 -11.17 12.07 12.68
N GLU A 28 -10.10 12.83 12.91
CA GLU A 28 -10.16 14.11 13.66
C GLU A 28 -10.89 13.97 15.01
N ASN A 29 -10.58 12.92 15.78
CA ASN A 29 -11.21 12.61 17.07
C ASN A 29 -12.73 12.37 17.03
N ASN A 30 -13.32 12.14 15.85
CA ASN A 30 -14.73 11.81 15.70
C ASN A 30 -14.88 10.39 15.17
N VAL A 31 -15.63 9.57 15.91
CA VAL A 31 -16.07 8.25 15.45
C VAL A 31 -17.42 8.38 14.75
N PHE A 32 -17.48 8.02 13.47
CA PHE A 32 -18.70 8.04 12.67
C PHE A 32 -18.77 6.80 11.77
N GLN A 33 -19.96 6.50 11.28
CA GLN A 33 -20.17 5.42 10.32
C GLN A 33 -20.19 6.00 8.90
N SER A 34 -19.49 5.37 7.96
CA SER A 34 -19.44 5.80 6.56
C SER A 34 -19.49 4.62 5.60
N ASN A 35 -19.98 4.86 4.38
CA ASN A 35 -19.86 3.89 3.31
C ASN A 35 -18.40 3.77 2.86
N LEU A 36 -17.98 2.59 2.41
CA LEU A 36 -16.62 2.36 1.92
C LEU A 36 -16.19 3.32 0.79
N MET A 37 -17.14 3.85 0.00
CA MET A 37 -16.90 4.88 -1.03
C MET A 37 -16.60 6.28 -0.49
N GLY A 38 -16.88 6.52 0.79
CA GLY A 38 -16.77 7.83 1.44
C GLY A 38 -15.47 8.06 2.20
N ILE A 39 -14.62 7.04 2.31
CA ILE A 39 -13.42 7.04 3.15
C ILE A 39 -12.18 6.61 2.35
N ALA A 40 -11.00 6.83 2.92
CA ALA A 40 -9.72 6.40 2.35
C ALA A 40 -9.46 6.79 0.88
N ASN A 41 -10.04 7.91 0.43
CA ASN A 41 -9.88 8.41 -0.92
C ASN A 41 -9.52 9.90 -0.92
N GLU A 42 -8.86 10.31 -1.99
CA GLU A 42 -8.56 11.70 -2.27
C GLU A 42 -8.77 11.96 -3.76
N ARG A 43 -9.13 13.21 -4.09
CA ARG A 43 -9.43 13.57 -5.47
C ARG A 43 -8.16 13.55 -6.30
N ASP A 44 -8.13 12.76 -7.36
CA ASP A 44 -7.01 12.67 -8.31
C ASP A 44 -5.65 12.34 -7.64
N PHE A 45 -5.66 11.57 -6.54
CA PHE A 45 -4.48 11.25 -5.72
C PHE A 45 -3.30 10.62 -6.50
N TYR A 46 -3.64 9.80 -7.49
CA TYR A 46 -2.75 9.05 -8.38
C TYR A 46 -2.65 9.66 -9.78
N ARG A 47 -3.14 10.88 -9.97
CA ARG A 47 -3.03 11.54 -11.26
C ARG A 47 -1.57 11.80 -11.61
N LEU A 48 -1.18 11.34 -12.79
CA LEU A 48 0.19 11.45 -13.27
C LEU A 48 0.60 12.89 -13.53
N LYS A 49 1.89 13.17 -13.34
CA LYS A 49 2.53 14.44 -13.69
C LYS A 49 3.65 14.16 -14.69
N GLU A 50 3.73 14.96 -15.75
CA GLU A 50 4.70 14.79 -16.85
C GLU A 50 6.14 14.95 -16.37
N LEU A 51 6.98 13.92 -16.48
CA LEU A 51 8.37 13.98 -16.03
C LEU A 51 9.27 14.77 -16.99
N SER A 52 10.18 15.56 -16.41
CA SER A 52 11.30 16.12 -17.17
C SER A 52 12.47 15.14 -17.23
N GLN A 53 13.44 15.38 -18.11
CA GLN A 53 14.67 14.58 -18.14
C GLN A 53 15.40 14.60 -16.80
N ALA A 54 15.44 15.75 -16.12
CA ALA A 54 16.07 15.85 -14.79
C ALA A 54 15.35 14.98 -13.74
N ASP A 55 14.02 14.86 -13.83
CA ASP A 55 13.25 13.96 -12.96
C ASP A 55 13.62 12.50 -13.22
N ILE A 56 13.73 12.11 -14.50
CA ILE A 56 14.10 10.74 -14.92
C ILE A 56 15.52 10.42 -14.43
N ASP A 57 16.50 11.28 -14.72
CA ASP A 57 17.90 11.10 -14.31
C ASP A 57 18.02 10.98 -12.79
N PHE A 58 17.21 11.75 -12.05
CA PHE A 58 17.16 11.68 -10.60
C PHE A 58 16.61 10.32 -10.13
N ILE A 59 15.46 9.88 -10.66
CA ILE A 59 14.87 8.56 -10.34
C ILE A 59 15.87 7.44 -10.65
N GLU A 60 16.53 7.49 -11.81
CA GLU A 60 17.52 6.49 -12.20
C GLU A 60 18.61 6.38 -11.13
N LYS A 61 19.22 7.51 -10.77
CA LYS A 61 20.30 7.58 -9.80
C LYS A 61 19.92 7.10 -8.39
N ILE A 62 18.72 7.43 -7.90
CA ILE A 62 18.35 7.17 -6.50
C ILE A 62 17.64 5.83 -6.28
N ALA A 63 17.06 5.23 -7.33
CA ALA A 63 16.19 4.07 -7.18
C ALA A 63 16.46 2.94 -8.18
N ILE A 64 16.95 3.25 -9.39
CA ILE A 64 17.21 2.24 -10.43
C ILE A 64 18.65 1.75 -10.37
N ASP A 65 19.64 2.65 -10.41
CA ASP A 65 21.07 2.29 -10.39
C ASP A 65 21.46 1.46 -9.15
N PRO A 66 20.91 1.72 -7.94
CA PRO A 66 21.18 0.88 -6.77
C PRO A 66 20.46 -0.47 -6.80
N SER A 67 19.50 -0.67 -7.71
CA SER A 67 18.72 -1.91 -7.79
C SER A 67 19.47 -3.02 -8.56
N PRO A 68 19.15 -4.31 -8.30
CA PRO A 68 19.70 -5.41 -9.07
C PRO A 68 19.57 -5.23 -10.58
N ALA A 69 20.61 -5.54 -11.34
CA ALA A 69 20.69 -5.27 -12.79
C ALA A 69 19.50 -5.79 -13.60
N PHE A 70 18.95 -6.95 -13.24
CA PHE A 70 17.80 -7.53 -13.94
C PHE A 70 16.48 -6.77 -13.66
N LEU A 71 16.36 -6.06 -12.52
CA LEU A 71 15.22 -5.18 -12.22
C LEU A 71 15.34 -3.81 -12.89
N GLN A 72 16.55 -3.36 -13.21
CA GLN A 72 16.76 -2.03 -13.81
C GLN A 72 16.00 -1.85 -15.12
N LYS A 73 15.94 -2.90 -15.96
CA LYS A 73 15.14 -2.87 -17.19
C LYS A 73 13.65 -2.70 -16.90
N LEU A 74 13.13 -3.45 -15.93
CA LEU A 74 11.73 -3.35 -15.50
C LEU A 74 11.39 -1.92 -15.03
N HIS A 75 12.26 -1.31 -14.23
CA HIS A 75 12.06 0.05 -13.73
C HIS A 75 12.12 1.10 -14.85
N LYS A 76 13.05 0.96 -15.80
CA LYS A 76 13.13 1.84 -16.97
C LYS A 76 11.90 1.72 -17.85
N ASP A 77 11.39 0.51 -18.04
CA ASP A 77 10.18 0.28 -18.82
C ASP A 77 8.92 0.83 -18.10
N LEU A 78 8.88 0.83 -16.76
CA LEU A 78 7.85 1.50 -15.97
C LEU A 78 7.84 3.02 -16.23
N ILE A 79 9.01 3.67 -16.18
CA ILE A 79 9.13 5.12 -16.47
C ILE A 79 8.62 5.42 -17.89
N LYS A 80 9.02 4.62 -18.89
CA LYS A 80 8.56 4.79 -20.27
C LYS A 80 7.05 4.68 -20.37
N GLN A 81 6.43 3.69 -19.72
CA GLN A 81 4.97 3.54 -19.74
C GLN A 81 4.24 4.75 -19.17
N PHE A 82 4.76 5.32 -18.07
CA PHE A 82 4.16 6.49 -17.43
C PHE A 82 4.36 7.77 -18.25
N ASN A 83 5.52 7.92 -18.91
CA ASN A 83 5.82 9.07 -19.75
C ASN A 83 5.17 9.03 -21.13
N PHE A 84 4.92 7.85 -21.69
CA PHE A 84 4.36 7.67 -23.02
C PHE A 84 3.04 8.42 -23.23
N ILE A 85 2.19 8.54 -22.19
CA ILE A 85 0.92 9.28 -22.29
C ILE A 85 1.19 10.77 -22.55
N PHE A 86 2.24 11.33 -21.96
CA PHE A 86 2.63 12.72 -22.16
C PHE A 86 3.31 12.94 -23.52
N GLU A 87 4.13 11.99 -23.96
CA GLU A 87 4.70 12.00 -25.32
C GLU A 87 3.60 11.98 -26.38
N LEU A 88 2.58 11.12 -26.21
CA LEU A 88 1.41 11.06 -27.08
C LEU A 88 0.63 12.39 -27.07
N ARG A 89 0.47 13.00 -25.88
CA ARG A 89 -0.19 14.31 -25.75
C ARG A 89 0.56 15.40 -26.52
N ASN A 90 1.88 15.45 -26.38
CA ASN A 90 2.71 16.45 -27.04
C ASN A 90 2.71 16.22 -28.56
N PHE A 91 2.80 14.97 -29.02
CA PHE A 91 2.67 14.63 -30.44
C PHE A 91 1.32 15.10 -31.05
N VAL A 92 0.20 14.83 -30.37
CA VAL A 92 -1.14 15.26 -30.82
C VAL A 92 -1.21 16.79 -30.93
N GLN A 93 -0.65 17.51 -29.97
CA GLN A 93 -0.60 18.97 -29.97
C GLN A 93 0.29 19.53 -31.10
N ASP A 94 1.47 18.95 -31.30
CA ASP A 94 2.42 19.38 -32.34
C ASP A 94 1.87 19.15 -33.76
N GLN A 95 1.06 18.12 -33.95
CA GLN A 95 0.35 17.87 -35.21
C GLN A 95 -0.89 18.77 -35.40
N GLY A 96 -1.21 19.66 -34.45
CA GLY A 96 -2.38 20.53 -34.51
C GLY A 96 -3.71 19.78 -34.45
N ILE A 97 -3.73 18.55 -33.93
CA ILE A 97 -4.93 17.72 -33.85
C ILE A 97 -5.79 18.23 -32.69
N THR A 98 -6.99 18.73 -33.01
CA THR A 98 -7.93 19.32 -32.04
C THR A 98 -9.14 18.43 -31.72
N ASN A 99 -9.05 17.13 -32.01
CA ASN A 99 -10.15 16.18 -31.76
C ASN A 99 -10.43 16.06 -30.24
N PRO A 100 -11.62 16.49 -29.77
CA PRO A 100 -11.95 16.47 -28.34
C PRO A 100 -11.91 15.06 -27.72
N ASP A 101 -12.31 14.02 -28.47
CA ASP A 101 -12.32 12.64 -27.98
C ASP A 101 -10.90 12.13 -27.72
N ILE A 102 -9.92 12.53 -28.55
CA ILE A 102 -8.51 12.19 -28.35
C ILE A 102 -7.99 12.88 -27.09
N SER A 103 -8.28 14.18 -26.94
CA SER A 103 -7.88 14.93 -25.75
C SER A 103 -8.50 14.35 -24.47
N GLU A 104 -9.77 13.97 -24.50
CA GLU A 104 -10.47 13.36 -23.37
C GLU A 104 -9.86 12.00 -23.00
N ARG A 105 -9.56 11.13 -23.97
CA ARG A 105 -8.94 9.82 -23.72
C ARG A 105 -7.54 9.92 -23.12
N ILE A 106 -6.71 10.83 -23.61
CA ILE A 106 -5.37 11.07 -23.05
C ILE A 106 -5.49 11.51 -21.60
N GLU A 107 -6.39 12.45 -21.36
CA GLU A 107 -6.62 13.04 -20.06
C GLU A 107 -7.27 12.04 -19.07
N GLU A 108 -8.08 11.10 -19.56
CA GLU A 108 -8.52 9.93 -18.79
C GLU A 108 -7.35 9.01 -18.43
N ALA A 109 -6.47 8.70 -19.39
CA ALA A 109 -5.31 7.86 -19.14
C ALA A 109 -4.34 8.48 -18.11
N VAL A 110 -4.08 9.79 -18.18
CA VAL A 110 -3.28 10.53 -17.17
C VAL A 110 -3.88 10.39 -15.77
N ASN A 111 -5.21 10.32 -15.67
CA ASN A 111 -5.91 10.23 -14.40
C ASN A 111 -5.96 8.80 -13.85
N ASN A 112 -6.20 7.82 -14.72
CA ASN A 112 -6.57 6.46 -14.32
C ASN A 112 -5.41 5.46 -14.33
N LEU A 113 -4.32 5.69 -15.07
CA LEU A 113 -3.29 4.66 -15.32
C LEU A 113 -2.78 3.98 -14.04
N GLU A 114 -2.45 4.78 -13.02
CA GLU A 114 -1.90 4.26 -11.77
C GLU A 114 -2.97 3.57 -10.90
N GLU A 115 -4.19 4.09 -10.89
CA GLU A 115 -5.32 3.41 -10.23
C GLU A 115 -5.62 2.07 -10.91
N ASP A 116 -5.60 1.99 -12.24
CA ASP A 116 -5.75 0.75 -13.01
C ASP A 116 -4.57 -0.21 -12.80
N PHE A 117 -3.38 0.31 -12.51
CA PHE A 117 -2.23 -0.51 -12.14
C PHE A 117 -2.42 -1.14 -10.75
N HIS A 118 -2.89 -0.36 -9.78
CA HIS A 118 -3.26 -0.87 -8.46
C HIS A 118 -4.40 -1.88 -8.51
N ASP A 119 -5.47 -1.60 -9.26
CA ASP A 119 -6.62 -2.50 -9.41
C ASP A 119 -6.18 -3.88 -9.93
N ARG A 120 -5.27 -3.94 -10.93
CA ARG A 120 -4.74 -5.22 -11.46
C ARG A 120 -3.96 -6.03 -10.42
N ILE A 121 -3.18 -5.36 -9.57
CA ILE A 121 -2.43 -6.03 -8.50
C ILE A 121 -3.41 -6.57 -7.46
N GLU A 122 -4.40 -5.76 -7.07
CA GLU A 122 -5.43 -6.11 -6.10
C GLU A 122 -6.30 -7.28 -6.57
N ASP A 123 -6.75 -7.26 -7.83
CA ASP A 123 -7.55 -8.33 -8.42
C ASP A 123 -6.81 -9.68 -8.39
N SER A 124 -5.49 -9.66 -8.59
CA SER A 124 -4.65 -10.86 -8.60
C SER A 124 -4.57 -11.58 -7.24
N VAL A 125 -4.84 -10.87 -6.13
CA VAL A 125 -4.73 -11.42 -4.76
C VAL A 125 -6.08 -11.65 -4.07
N ILE A 126 -7.21 -11.32 -4.71
CA ILE A 126 -8.55 -11.56 -4.14
C ILE A 126 -8.71 -13.04 -3.73
N GLY A 127 -8.23 -13.97 -4.57
CA GLY A 127 -8.26 -15.40 -4.26
C GLY A 127 -7.47 -15.74 -2.99
N TYR A 128 -6.27 -15.18 -2.85
CA TYR A 128 -5.40 -15.39 -1.68
C TYR A 128 -6.01 -14.85 -0.39
N LEU A 129 -6.63 -13.66 -0.42
CA LEU A 129 -7.31 -13.12 0.77
C LEU A 129 -8.50 -13.99 1.20
N LYS A 130 -9.28 -14.52 0.26
CA LYS A 130 -10.36 -15.47 0.55
C LYS A 130 -9.82 -16.75 1.20
N SER A 131 -8.72 -17.30 0.67
CA SER A 131 -8.06 -18.46 1.28
C SER A 131 -7.62 -18.16 2.71
N ILE A 132 -6.94 -17.02 2.95
CA ILE A 132 -6.48 -16.65 4.30
C ILE A 132 -7.65 -16.48 5.28
N LEU A 133 -8.76 -15.86 4.86
CA LEU A 133 -9.98 -15.72 5.68
C LEU A 133 -10.59 -17.07 6.08
N SER A 134 -10.44 -18.10 5.24
CA SER A 134 -10.83 -19.49 5.56
C SER A 134 -9.77 -20.27 6.35
N GLY A 135 -8.64 -19.64 6.68
CA GLY A 135 -7.49 -20.24 7.34
C GLY A 135 -6.56 -21.03 6.40
N ASP A 136 -6.81 -21.04 5.09
CA ASP A 136 -5.94 -21.70 4.12
C ASP A 136 -4.82 -20.77 3.64
N THR A 137 -3.58 -21.11 3.99
CA THR A 137 -2.37 -20.36 3.63
C THR A 137 -1.45 -21.14 2.68
N LYS A 138 -1.89 -22.28 2.13
CA LYS A 138 -1.04 -23.17 1.32
C LYS A 138 -0.44 -22.51 0.08
N PHE A 139 -1.10 -21.50 -0.49
CA PHE A 139 -0.57 -20.78 -1.65
C PHE A 139 0.79 -20.11 -1.34
N LEU A 140 1.05 -19.75 -0.08
CA LEU A 140 2.32 -19.17 0.38
C LEU A 140 3.48 -20.17 0.35
N GLU A 141 3.20 -21.47 0.16
CA GLU A 141 4.23 -22.51 0.01
C GLU A 141 4.69 -22.66 -1.44
N THR A 142 4.01 -21.99 -2.38
CA THR A 142 4.41 -21.93 -3.79
C THR A 142 5.21 -20.66 -4.07
N ASP A 143 6.22 -20.75 -4.94
CA ASP A 143 7.02 -19.57 -5.32
C ASP A 143 6.14 -18.46 -5.93
N GLU A 144 5.18 -18.82 -6.79
CA GLU A 144 4.25 -17.86 -7.39
C GLU A 144 3.34 -17.18 -6.35
N GLY A 145 2.69 -17.96 -5.48
CA GLY A 145 1.79 -17.42 -4.47
C GLY A 145 2.51 -16.54 -3.46
N PHE A 146 3.70 -16.97 -3.00
CA PHE A 146 4.53 -16.18 -2.09
C PHE A 146 5.01 -14.88 -2.74
N MET A 147 5.55 -14.94 -3.97
CA MET A 147 6.04 -13.78 -4.71
C MET A 147 4.92 -12.76 -4.95
N ASN A 148 3.77 -13.21 -5.48
CA ASN A 148 2.65 -12.33 -5.80
C ASN A 148 2.09 -11.65 -4.54
N PHE A 149 2.00 -12.40 -3.43
CA PHE A 149 1.45 -11.85 -2.18
C PHE A 149 2.42 -10.89 -1.49
N ILE A 150 3.72 -11.19 -1.45
CA ILE A 150 4.72 -10.24 -0.92
C ILE A 150 4.76 -8.96 -1.75
N TYR A 151 4.74 -9.08 -3.08
CA TYR A 151 4.71 -7.90 -3.94
C TYR A 151 3.48 -7.03 -3.63
N PHE A 152 2.30 -7.64 -3.49
CA PHE A 152 1.09 -6.96 -3.06
C PHE A 152 1.26 -6.24 -1.70
N LEU A 153 1.82 -6.91 -0.69
CA LEU A 153 2.06 -6.30 0.62
C LEU A 153 2.99 -5.07 0.53
N CYS A 154 4.07 -5.17 -0.24
CA CYS A 154 5.00 -4.06 -0.47
C CYS A 154 4.32 -2.88 -1.19
N VAL A 155 3.44 -3.15 -2.16
CA VAL A 155 2.66 -2.12 -2.85
C VAL A 155 1.68 -1.44 -1.90
N GLN A 156 0.92 -2.21 -1.11
CA GLN A 156 0.00 -1.66 -0.11
C GLN A 156 0.73 -0.88 0.99
N TYR A 157 1.96 -1.29 1.34
CA TYR A 157 2.81 -0.54 2.26
C TYR A 157 3.23 0.82 1.68
N MET A 158 3.73 0.86 0.43
CA MET A 158 4.34 2.06 -0.17
C MET A 158 3.35 3.09 -0.71
N ARG A 159 2.16 2.68 -1.17
CA ARG A 159 1.22 3.55 -1.92
C ARG A 159 0.41 4.54 -1.07
N THR A 160 0.51 4.46 0.25
CA THR A 160 -0.39 5.17 1.15
C THR A 160 -0.06 6.66 1.24
N LYS A 161 -1.05 7.43 1.68
CA LYS A 161 -0.88 8.86 1.96
C LYS A 161 0.19 9.11 3.03
N LYS A 162 0.27 8.24 4.04
CA LYS A 162 1.27 8.35 5.12
C LYS A 162 2.70 8.31 4.57
N ILE A 163 3.04 7.27 3.82
CA ILE A 163 4.41 7.12 3.29
C ILE A 163 4.74 8.27 2.35
N LYS A 164 3.81 8.63 1.45
CA LYS A 164 3.95 9.81 0.58
C LYS A 164 4.27 11.07 1.37
N LYS A 165 3.44 11.43 2.35
CA LYS A 165 3.63 12.64 3.17
C LYS A 165 4.92 12.60 3.99
N SER A 166 5.28 11.44 4.54
CA SER A 166 6.52 11.26 5.28
C SER A 166 7.76 11.50 4.40
N VAL A 167 7.77 10.95 3.18
CA VAL A 167 8.89 11.17 2.25
C VAL A 167 8.98 12.64 1.83
N LEU A 168 7.85 13.28 1.50
CA LEU A 168 7.82 14.69 1.13
C LEU A 168 8.30 15.62 2.26
N ALA A 169 8.10 15.24 3.52
CA ALA A 169 8.51 16.03 4.67
C ALA A 169 9.98 15.83 5.07
N ASN A 170 10.54 14.64 4.84
CA ASN A 170 11.84 14.24 5.38
C ASN A 170 12.97 14.13 4.33
N VAL A 171 12.63 14.04 3.03
CA VAL A 171 13.63 13.97 1.96
C VAL A 171 13.78 15.34 1.31
N ASN A 172 15.02 15.86 1.28
CA ASN A 172 15.36 17.10 0.60
C ASN A 172 15.97 16.80 -0.78
N PRO A 173 15.19 16.90 -1.88
CA PRO A 173 15.72 16.69 -3.21
C PRO A 173 16.53 17.92 -3.68
N PRO A 174 17.29 17.82 -4.79
CA PRO A 174 17.79 19.00 -5.49
C PRO A 174 16.66 19.99 -5.82
N LYS A 175 16.93 21.30 -5.78
CA LYS A 175 15.91 22.37 -5.94
C LYS A 175 15.04 22.26 -7.19
N HIS A 176 15.54 21.65 -8.26
CA HIS A 176 14.83 21.50 -9.54
C HIS A 176 13.96 20.23 -9.62
N ILE A 177 14.01 19.37 -8.60
CA ILE A 177 13.25 18.11 -8.55
C ILE A 177 12.03 18.30 -7.65
N ASN A 178 10.86 17.90 -8.15
CA ASN A 178 9.64 17.86 -7.36
C ASN A 178 9.36 16.42 -6.92
N LEU A 179 9.58 16.11 -5.64
CA LEU A 179 9.34 14.76 -5.11
C LEU A 179 7.89 14.30 -5.25
N GLU A 180 6.91 15.20 -5.09
CA GLU A 180 5.49 14.84 -5.19
C GLU A 180 5.14 14.37 -6.60
N LYS A 181 5.80 14.94 -7.60
CA LYS A 181 5.65 14.60 -9.01
C LYS A 181 6.19 13.21 -9.35
N ILE A 182 7.29 12.81 -8.74
CA ILE A 182 7.94 11.52 -9.03
C ILE A 182 7.56 10.40 -8.05
N TRP A 183 6.93 10.73 -6.92
CA TRP A 183 6.70 9.79 -5.82
C TRP A 183 5.96 8.52 -6.24
N ASN A 184 4.92 8.67 -7.07
CA ASN A 184 4.09 7.55 -7.48
C ASN A 184 4.93 6.47 -8.20
N ILE A 185 5.84 6.88 -9.10
CA ILE A 185 6.79 5.99 -9.77
C ILE A 185 7.81 5.41 -8.78
N LEU A 186 8.38 6.26 -7.92
CA LEU A 186 9.31 5.80 -6.88
C LEU A 186 8.69 4.75 -5.98
N SER A 187 7.42 4.91 -5.62
CA SER A 187 6.69 3.98 -4.75
C SER A 187 6.60 2.58 -5.37
N HIS A 188 6.37 2.48 -6.69
CA HIS A 188 6.38 1.21 -7.42
C HIS A 188 7.78 0.61 -7.56
N ILE A 189 8.80 1.42 -7.84
CA ILE A 189 10.19 0.95 -7.93
C ILE A 189 10.62 0.39 -6.57
N TYR A 190 10.39 1.13 -5.49
CA TYR A 190 10.74 0.69 -4.14
C TYR A 190 9.92 -0.52 -3.68
N ALA A 191 8.61 -0.59 -3.99
CA ALA A 191 7.80 -1.76 -3.69
C ALA A 191 8.31 -3.01 -4.42
N THR A 192 8.72 -2.87 -5.68
CA THR A 192 9.28 -3.97 -6.49
C THR A 192 10.65 -4.41 -5.95
N ASN A 193 11.54 -3.46 -5.63
CA ASN A 193 12.85 -3.76 -5.04
C ASN A 193 12.71 -4.45 -3.68
N MET A 194 11.80 -3.96 -2.83
CA MET A 194 11.49 -4.55 -1.54
C MET A 194 10.91 -5.96 -1.70
N GLY A 195 9.92 -6.13 -2.58
CA GLY A 195 9.30 -7.43 -2.84
C GLY A 195 10.31 -8.47 -3.34
N TRP A 196 11.21 -8.07 -4.25
CA TRP A 196 12.32 -8.92 -4.67
C TRP A 196 13.25 -9.29 -3.52
N SER A 197 13.69 -8.32 -2.72
CA SER A 197 14.60 -8.58 -1.59
C SER A 197 13.99 -9.60 -0.63
N LEU A 198 12.71 -9.43 -0.28
CA LEU A 198 11.99 -10.35 0.59
C LEU A 198 11.83 -11.74 -0.03
N TYR A 199 11.54 -11.81 -1.33
CA TYR A 199 11.46 -13.07 -2.06
C TYR A 199 12.82 -13.80 -2.14
N ALA A 200 13.91 -13.06 -2.36
CA ALA A 200 15.26 -13.61 -2.38
C ALA A 200 15.62 -14.21 -1.00
N ASP A 201 15.20 -13.54 0.07
CA ASP A 201 15.43 -13.97 1.46
C ASP A 201 14.34 -14.91 2.01
N ARG A 202 13.42 -15.40 1.17
CA ARG A 202 12.22 -16.14 1.61
C ARG A 202 12.49 -17.37 2.47
N SER A 203 13.65 -18.03 2.31
CA SER A 203 14.04 -19.16 3.16
C SER A 203 14.27 -18.76 4.62
N SER A 204 14.48 -17.47 4.89
CA SER A 204 14.61 -16.88 6.23
C SER A 204 13.36 -16.16 6.70
N LEU A 205 12.29 -16.14 5.90
CA LEU A 205 11.04 -15.49 6.23
C LEU A 205 9.94 -16.52 6.47
N GLN A 206 8.98 -16.17 7.32
CA GLN A 206 7.81 -17.01 7.57
C GLN A 206 6.57 -16.16 7.70
N PHE A 207 5.51 -16.60 7.03
CA PHE A 207 4.18 -16.09 7.28
C PHE A 207 3.54 -16.82 8.48
N VAL A 208 2.92 -16.05 9.36
CA VAL A 208 2.22 -16.56 10.54
C VAL A 208 0.79 -16.06 10.51
N LEU A 209 -0.16 -16.98 10.47
CA LEU A 209 -1.58 -16.67 10.60
C LEU A 209 -1.92 -16.38 12.06
N LEU A 210 -2.46 -15.20 12.35
CA LEU A 210 -2.97 -14.85 13.67
C LEU A 210 -4.49 -15.03 13.70
N GLU A 211 -4.95 -15.85 14.62
CA GLU A 211 -6.37 -16.10 14.88
C GLU A 211 -6.74 -15.50 16.23
N ASN A 212 -7.55 -14.45 16.20
CA ASN A 212 -8.03 -13.79 17.40
C ASN A 212 -9.26 -14.53 17.94
N GLN A 213 -9.12 -15.09 19.15
CA GLN A 213 -10.22 -15.76 19.87
C GLN A 213 -10.81 -14.90 21.00
N SER A 214 -10.40 -13.64 21.10
CA SER A 214 -10.93 -12.71 22.10
C SER A 214 -12.14 -11.93 21.58
N SER A 215 -12.88 -11.28 22.48
CA SER A 215 -13.97 -10.37 22.12
C SER A 215 -13.50 -9.04 21.56
N THR A 216 -12.23 -8.66 21.79
CA THR A 216 -11.64 -7.45 21.23
C THR A 216 -11.25 -7.70 19.80
N GLN A 217 -11.68 -6.85 18.88
CA GLN A 217 -11.42 -7.01 17.46
C GLN A 217 -10.14 -6.28 17.02
N PHE A 218 -9.52 -6.78 15.96
CA PHE A 218 -8.50 -6.01 15.26
C PHE A 218 -9.11 -4.77 14.62
N VAL A 219 -8.41 -3.65 14.75
CA VAL A 219 -8.66 -2.43 13.95
C VAL A 219 -7.69 -2.38 12.78
N THR A 220 -8.03 -1.62 11.75
CA THR A 220 -7.11 -1.27 10.66
C THR A 220 -7.08 0.24 10.46
N GLY A 221 -6.28 0.75 9.52
CA GLY A 221 -6.17 2.17 9.26
C GLY A 221 -5.83 2.48 7.82
N ASP A 222 -5.54 3.75 7.55
CA ASP A 222 -5.08 4.23 6.25
C ASP A 222 -3.62 3.88 5.91
N GLN A 223 -2.96 3.14 6.80
CA GLN A 223 -1.75 2.35 6.55
C GLN A 223 -2.05 0.86 6.84
N PRO A 224 -2.59 0.10 5.88
CA PRO A 224 -3.04 -1.28 6.11
C PRO A 224 -1.92 -2.24 6.49
N VAL A 225 -0.75 -2.09 5.87
CA VAL A 225 0.45 -2.89 6.14
C VAL A 225 1.43 -2.02 6.92
N ILE A 226 1.92 -2.51 8.05
CA ILE A 226 2.89 -1.79 8.89
C ILE A 226 4.09 -2.67 9.19
N ASN A 227 5.25 -2.06 9.41
CA ASN A 227 6.38 -2.74 10.06
C ASN A 227 6.31 -2.49 11.57
N THR A 228 6.07 -3.53 12.38
CA THR A 228 5.90 -3.38 13.85
C THR A 228 7.20 -2.97 14.56
N TYR A 229 8.36 -3.24 13.96
CA TYR A 229 9.65 -2.71 14.43
C TYR A 229 9.95 -1.29 13.93
N GLY A 230 9.18 -0.81 12.95
CA GLY A 230 9.26 0.55 12.41
C GLY A 230 8.38 1.57 13.14
N THR A 231 7.66 1.16 14.19
CA THR A 231 6.73 2.04 14.94
C THR A 231 7.42 2.86 16.04
N GLY A 232 8.75 2.79 16.13
CA GLY A 232 9.58 3.49 17.11
C GLY A 232 10.02 4.88 16.64
N ASP A 233 11.26 5.25 16.95
CA ASP A 233 11.85 6.54 16.55
C ASP A 233 11.92 6.66 15.01
N PRO A 234 11.22 7.64 14.38
CA PRO A 234 11.23 7.83 12.93
C PRO A 234 12.62 8.13 12.35
N LYS A 235 13.57 8.58 13.17
CA LYS A 235 14.94 8.89 12.76
C LYS A 235 15.85 7.66 12.76
N LYS A 236 15.40 6.52 13.30
CA LYS A 236 16.17 5.28 13.33
C LYS A 236 15.53 4.27 12.38
N PRO A 237 16.25 3.81 11.35
CA PRO A 237 15.73 2.75 10.50
C PRO A 237 15.50 1.50 11.34
N PRO A 238 14.38 0.78 11.12
CA PRO A 238 14.11 -0.45 11.84
C PRO A 238 15.21 -1.47 11.54
N GLN A 239 15.78 -2.07 12.59
CA GLN A 239 16.82 -3.10 12.44
C GLN A 239 16.24 -4.48 12.10
N ARG A 240 14.91 -4.62 12.13
CA ARG A 240 14.18 -5.86 11.90
C ARG A 240 12.96 -5.59 11.04
N LEU A 241 12.50 -6.65 10.39
CA LEU A 241 11.27 -6.65 9.62
C LEU A 241 10.24 -7.54 10.32
N GLU A 242 9.09 -6.96 10.63
CA GLU A 242 7.87 -7.72 10.88
C GLU A 242 6.72 -6.97 10.23
N PHE A 243 6.23 -7.46 9.08
CA PHE A 243 5.03 -6.89 8.49
C PHE A 243 3.80 -7.47 9.17
N TYR A 244 2.97 -6.58 9.70
CA TYR A 244 1.64 -6.90 10.19
C TYR A 244 0.60 -6.39 9.20
N TYR A 245 -0.31 -7.30 8.82
CA TYR A 245 -1.42 -7.03 7.95
C TYR A 245 -2.69 -7.64 8.55
N PRO A 246 -3.53 -6.85 9.26
CA PRO A 246 -4.83 -7.33 9.69
C PRO A 246 -5.68 -7.52 8.44
N ILE A 247 -6.39 -8.65 8.32
CA ILE A 247 -7.21 -9.00 7.14
C ILE A 247 -8.70 -8.90 7.46
N SER A 248 -9.06 -9.14 8.73
CA SER A 248 -10.41 -8.96 9.26
C SER A 248 -10.34 -8.62 10.74
N PRO A 249 -11.49 -8.34 11.40
CA PRO A 249 -11.55 -8.20 12.86
C PRO A 249 -10.94 -9.38 13.66
N PHE A 250 -10.82 -10.56 13.04
CA PHE A 250 -10.40 -11.79 13.74
C PHE A 250 -9.21 -12.51 13.11
N ILE A 251 -8.79 -12.13 11.90
CA ILE A 251 -7.69 -12.77 11.18
C ILE A 251 -6.68 -11.71 10.79
N ALA A 252 -5.41 -11.98 11.06
CA ALA A 252 -4.30 -11.17 10.59
C ALA A 252 -3.16 -12.06 10.09
N LEU A 253 -2.26 -11.49 9.30
CA LEU A 253 -1.07 -12.16 8.84
C LEU A 253 0.17 -11.38 9.30
N LEU A 254 1.17 -12.10 9.79
CA LEU A 254 2.51 -11.58 10.03
C LEU A 254 3.47 -12.15 9.00
N LEU A 255 4.40 -11.34 8.53
CA LEU A 255 5.63 -11.79 7.88
C LEU A 255 6.79 -11.50 8.83
N VAL A 256 7.46 -12.53 9.33
CA VAL A 256 8.55 -12.43 10.32
C VAL A 256 9.83 -13.08 9.80
N ASP A 257 10.98 -12.64 10.32
CA ASP A 257 12.24 -13.37 10.17
C ASP A 257 12.21 -14.64 11.05
N GLN A 258 12.49 -15.80 10.44
CA GLN A 258 12.52 -17.13 11.08
C GLN A 258 13.56 -17.23 12.19
N LYS A 259 14.62 -16.40 12.17
CA LYS A 259 15.60 -16.32 13.26
C LYS A 259 14.97 -15.93 14.61
N ASN A 260 13.72 -15.47 14.61
CA ASN A 260 12.95 -15.18 15.81
C ASN A 260 12.27 -16.41 16.44
N ASN A 261 12.65 -17.65 16.06
CA ASN A 261 12.15 -18.90 16.64
C ASN A 261 10.62 -18.99 16.70
N VAL A 262 9.96 -18.66 15.59
CA VAL A 262 8.50 -18.86 15.47
C VAL A 262 8.24 -20.29 15.04
N GLU A 263 8.09 -21.20 16.00
CA GLU A 263 7.85 -22.63 15.73
C GLU A 263 6.52 -22.88 14.97
N GLU A 264 5.55 -21.97 15.09
CA GLU A 264 4.20 -22.18 14.56
C GLU A 264 3.84 -21.21 13.42
N LYS A 265 3.41 -21.76 12.28
CA LYS A 265 2.84 -21.02 11.13
C LYS A 265 1.45 -20.45 11.41
N ARG A 266 0.84 -20.80 12.54
CA ARG A 266 -0.48 -20.34 12.99
C ARG A 266 -0.44 -20.11 14.49
N ARG A 267 -1.01 -19.01 14.97
CA ARG A 267 -1.07 -18.66 16.39
C ARG A 267 -2.47 -18.19 16.75
N THR A 268 -3.01 -18.77 17.80
CA THR A 268 -4.15 -18.17 18.50
C THR A 268 -3.66 -17.05 19.40
N ILE A 269 -4.31 -15.88 19.33
CA ILE A 269 -3.96 -14.74 20.17
C ILE A 269 -5.16 -14.26 21.01
N GLY A 270 -4.84 -13.73 22.19
CA GLY A 270 -5.82 -13.20 23.13
C GLY A 270 -5.87 -11.67 23.16
N HIS A 271 -6.74 -11.14 24.02
CA HIS A 271 -7.02 -9.71 24.17
C HIS A 271 -5.75 -8.83 24.24
N ALA A 272 -4.79 -9.16 25.10
CA ALA A 272 -3.59 -8.35 25.30
C ALA A 272 -2.74 -8.21 24.02
N GLN A 273 -2.64 -9.28 23.21
CA GLN A 273 -1.90 -9.26 21.95
C GLN A 273 -2.66 -8.49 20.87
N VAL A 274 -4.00 -8.66 20.79
CA VAL A 274 -4.85 -7.88 19.88
C VAL A 274 -4.70 -6.38 20.18
N MET A 275 -4.77 -6.00 21.45
CA MET A 275 -4.56 -4.62 21.87
C MET A 275 -3.18 -4.08 21.46
N ALA A 276 -2.11 -4.87 21.62
CA ALA A 276 -0.78 -4.48 21.18
C ALA A 276 -0.70 -4.26 19.65
N TYR A 277 -1.32 -5.14 18.85
CA TYR A 277 -1.38 -4.95 17.40
C TYR A 277 -2.22 -3.74 16.98
N ASN A 278 -3.35 -3.51 17.65
CA ASN A 278 -4.17 -2.33 17.42
C ASN A 278 -3.38 -1.05 17.74
N GLU A 279 -2.61 -1.02 18.83
CA GLU A 279 -1.71 0.09 19.16
C GLU A 279 -0.68 0.36 18.07
N TYR A 280 -0.12 -0.69 17.45
CA TYR A 280 0.77 -0.52 16.31
C TYR A 280 0.05 0.11 15.11
N ILE A 281 -1.19 -0.29 14.82
CA ILE A 281 -2.01 0.33 13.76
C ILE A 281 -2.32 1.78 14.08
N VAL A 282 -2.74 2.10 15.30
CA VAL A 282 -3.08 3.46 15.75
C VAL A 282 -1.88 4.39 15.56
N ARG A 283 -0.72 4.02 16.09
CA ARG A 283 0.54 4.79 15.91
C ARG A 283 0.97 4.91 14.46
N ASN A 284 0.50 4.01 13.60
CA ASN A 284 0.84 4.02 12.19
C ASN A 284 -0.21 4.57 11.24
N SER A 285 -1.39 4.91 11.73
CA SER A 285 -2.38 5.64 10.96
C SER A 285 -1.92 7.08 10.69
N HIS A 286 -2.48 7.70 9.66
CA HIS A 286 -2.21 9.08 9.29
C HIS A 286 -3.39 9.99 9.59
N GLU A 287 -4.58 9.63 9.11
CA GLU A 287 -5.81 10.40 9.28
C GLU A 287 -6.99 9.55 9.75
N GLN A 288 -6.99 8.26 9.41
CA GLN A 288 -8.16 7.40 9.58
C GLN A 288 -7.82 6.04 10.19
N LEU A 289 -8.66 5.63 11.13
CA LEU A 289 -8.75 4.28 11.67
C LEU A 289 -10.12 3.68 11.36
N TYR A 290 -10.18 2.38 11.14
CA TYR A 290 -11.39 1.66 10.77
C TYR A 290 -11.61 0.45 11.68
N ALA A 291 -12.86 0.22 12.06
CA ALA A 291 -13.25 -0.94 12.83
C ALA A 291 -14.68 -1.42 12.50
N ALA A 292 -14.99 -2.64 12.91
CA ALA A 292 -16.31 -3.22 12.71
C ALA A 292 -17.34 -2.76 13.75
N THR A 293 -16.88 -2.28 14.92
CA THR A 293 -17.73 -1.69 15.94
C THR A 293 -17.25 -0.30 16.33
N ARG A 294 -18.17 0.50 16.87
CA ARG A 294 -17.87 1.85 17.35
C ARG A 294 -16.94 1.81 18.56
N GLU A 295 -17.21 0.90 19.48
CA GLU A 295 -16.51 0.73 20.76
C GLU A 295 -15.02 0.43 20.53
N SER A 296 -14.70 -0.28 19.45
CA SER A 296 -13.32 -0.59 19.05
C SER A 296 -12.50 0.65 18.67
N LEU A 297 -13.14 1.78 18.37
CA LEU A 297 -12.47 3.06 18.06
C LEU A 297 -12.57 4.09 19.18
N GLU A 298 -13.57 4.02 20.04
CA GLU A 298 -13.79 5.00 21.11
C GLU A 298 -12.62 5.09 22.08
N MET A 299 -11.91 3.98 22.31
CA MET A 299 -10.72 3.97 23.16
C MET A 299 -9.51 4.70 22.58
N TYR A 300 -9.54 5.06 21.30
CA TYR A 300 -8.46 5.78 20.60
C TYR A 300 -8.81 7.24 20.31
N VAL A 301 -10.00 7.69 20.74
CA VAL A 301 -10.36 9.11 20.68
C VAL A 301 -9.45 9.85 21.68
N HIS A 302 -8.84 10.96 21.24
CA HIS A 302 -7.89 11.79 22.00
C HIS A 302 -6.44 11.30 22.08
N LEU A 303 -6.06 10.25 21.33
CA LEU A 303 -4.67 9.90 21.07
C LEU A 303 -4.12 10.70 19.88
#